data_AF-A0A7K2PLI7-F1
#
_entry.id   AF-A0A7K2PLI7-F1
#
_cell.length_a   1.000
_cell.length_b   1.000
_cell.length_c   1.000
_cell.angle_alpha   90.00
_cell.angle_beta   90.00
_cell.angle_gamma   90.00
#
_symmetry.space_group_name_H-M   'P 1'
#
loop_
_entity.id
_entity.type
_entity.pdbx_description
1 polymer ?
#
loop_
_entity_poly.entity_id
_entity_poly.type
_entity_poly.pdbx_seq_one_letter_code
_entity_poly.pdbx_strand_id
1 'polypeptide(L)'
;MFLRARAHRLLLAAALLTVLLTTAVLATLTAYSGAIGDAALRHSLDDPRNAADTALVVKADVPEDRRTAADTAVRKVARQTFDGLPVRVRTSLRSGPYALPRSLQPESARSGDPDLTHFAALDRSRLRLVEGRLPRPARGL
;
A
#
# COMPACT_ATOMS: atom_id res chain seq x y z
N MET A 1 -61.62 -30.74 25.59
CA MET A 1 -61.20 -29.42 25.06
C MET A 1 -59.74 -29.02 25.38
N PHE A 2 -59.00 -29.70 26.26
CA PHE A 2 -57.63 -29.32 26.67
C PHE A 2 -56.52 -29.47 25.60
N LEU A 3 -56.72 -30.27 24.54
CA LEU A 3 -55.72 -30.40 23.47
C LEU A 3 -55.58 -29.14 22.62
N ARG A 4 -56.66 -28.39 22.39
CA ARG A 4 -56.63 -27.16 21.58
C ARG A 4 -55.82 -26.05 22.24
N ALA A 5 -55.93 -25.92 23.57
CA ALA A 5 -55.15 -24.94 24.34
C ALA A 5 -53.64 -25.26 24.35
N ARG A 6 -53.27 -26.54 24.44
CA ARG A 6 -51.87 -26.98 24.42
C ARG A 6 -51.27 -26.95 23.02
N ALA A 7 -52.06 -27.27 21.99
CA ALA A 7 -51.67 -27.13 20.60
C ALA A 7 -51.40 -25.66 20.22
N HIS A 8 -52.22 -24.71 20.70
CA HIS A 8 -51.96 -23.28 20.50
C HIS A 8 -50.67 -22.80 21.18
N ARG A 9 -50.37 -23.29 22.39
CA ARG A 9 -49.09 -22.98 23.05
C ARG A 9 -47.88 -23.52 22.31
N LEU A 10 -47.99 -24.72 21.72
CA LEU A 10 -46.93 -25.29 20.89
C LEU A 10 -46.75 -24.51 19.57
N LEU A 11 -47.84 -24.07 18.94
CA LEU A 11 -47.78 -23.23 17.74
C LEU A 11 -47.18 -21.85 18.04
N LEU A 12 -47.55 -21.22 19.16
CA LEU A 12 -46.96 -19.95 19.59
C LEU A 12 -45.48 -20.10 19.93
N ALA A 13 -45.09 -21.20 20.60
CA ALA A 13 -43.69 -21.49 20.87
C ALA A 13 -42.89 -21.70 19.59
N ALA A 14 -43.42 -22.47 18.62
CA ALA A 14 -42.79 -22.68 17.32
C ALA A 14 -42.66 -21.36 16.54
N ALA A 15 -43.69 -20.52 16.53
CA ALA A 15 -43.65 -19.19 15.91
C ALA A 15 -42.59 -18.29 16.54
N LEU A 16 -42.55 -18.21 17.88
CA LEU A 16 -41.53 -17.47 18.61
C LEU A 16 -40.13 -17.99 18.34
N LEU A 17 -39.94 -19.31 18.32
CA LEU A 17 -38.65 -19.94 18.04
C LEU A 17 -38.18 -19.65 16.61
N THR A 18 -39.11 -19.65 15.64
CA THR A 18 -38.83 -19.28 14.24
C THR A 18 -38.44 -17.81 14.11
N VAL A 19 -39.16 -16.90 14.77
CA VAL A 19 -38.84 -15.46 14.77
C VAL A 19 -37.48 -15.22 15.43
N LEU A 20 -37.22 -15.86 16.58
CA LEU A 20 -35.95 -15.77 17.30
C LEU A 20 -34.79 -16.27 16.44
N LEU A 21 -34.94 -17.44 15.82
CA LEU A 21 -33.94 -18.03 14.92
C LEU A 21 -33.65 -17.11 13.74
N THR A 22 -34.69 -16.57 13.10
CA THR A 22 -34.53 -15.65 11.97
C THR A 22 -33.79 -14.38 12.39
N THR A 23 -34.13 -13.83 13.55
CA THR A 23 -33.47 -12.62 14.10
C THR A 23 -32.01 -12.90 14.42
N ALA A 24 -31.71 -14.04 15.04
CA ALA A 24 -30.35 -14.45 15.35
C ALA A 24 -29.51 -14.66 14.07
N VAL A 25 -30.09 -15.27 13.03
CA VAL A 25 -29.43 -15.43 11.73
C VAL A 25 -29.14 -14.07 11.09
N LEU A 26 -30.09 -13.14 11.06
CA LEU A 26 -29.88 -11.79 10.52
C LEU A 26 -28.81 -11.03 11.31
N ALA A 27 -28.86 -11.10 12.65
CA ALA A 27 -27.88 -10.46 13.51
C ALA A 27 -26.46 -11.02 13.30
N THR A 28 -26.33 -12.34 13.19
CA THR A 28 -25.03 -13.00 12.96
C THR A 28 -24.48 -12.71 11.57
N LEU A 29 -25.30 -12.73 10.51
CA LEU A 29 -24.85 -12.32 9.17
C LEU A 29 -24.39 -10.86 9.15
N THR A 30 -25.12 -9.97 9.81
CA THR A 30 -24.76 -8.55 9.88
C THR A 30 -23.44 -8.35 10.63
N ALA A 31 -23.29 -9.00 11.79
CA ALA A 31 -22.06 -8.94 12.58
C ALA A 31 -20.86 -9.55 11.83
N TYR A 32 -21.05 -10.67 11.14
CA TYR A 32 -20.03 -11.32 10.32
C TYR A 32 -19.60 -10.44 9.14
N SER A 33 -20.55 -9.84 8.43
CA SER A 33 -20.26 -8.92 7.33
C SER A 33 -19.50 -7.69 7.81
N GLY A 34 -19.84 -7.17 9.00
CA GLY A 34 -19.11 -6.07 9.64
C GLY A 34 -17.68 -6.46 10.02
N ALA A 35 -17.50 -7.64 10.62
CA ALA A 35 -16.18 -8.15 11.02
C ALA A 35 -15.26 -8.40 9.82
N ILE A 36 -15.80 -8.95 8.72
CA ILE A 36 -15.04 -9.11 7.46
C ILE A 36 -14.71 -7.76 6.84
N GLY A 37 -15.65 -6.81 6.84
CA GLY A 37 -15.40 -5.47 6.32
C GLY A 37 -14.26 -4.76 7.04
N ASP A 38 -14.28 -4.79 8.38
CA ASP A 38 -13.19 -4.22 9.21
C ASP A 38 -11.87 -4.98 9.01
N ALA A 39 -11.90 -6.30 8.95
CA ALA A 39 -10.69 -7.10 8.68
C ALA A 39 -10.12 -6.83 7.28
N ALA A 40 -10.96 -6.71 6.26
CA ALA A 40 -10.56 -6.39 4.90
C ALA A 40 -10.01 -4.96 4.79
N LEU A 41 -10.61 -4.00 5.52
CA LEU A 41 -10.10 -2.64 5.62
C LEU A 41 -8.72 -2.60 6.28
N ARG A 42 -8.56 -3.26 7.45
CA ARG A 42 -7.25 -3.35 8.12
C ARG A 42 -6.22 -4.03 7.25
N HIS A 43 -6.57 -5.15 6.63
CA HIS A 43 -5.68 -5.86 5.72
C HIS A 43 -5.28 -5.00 4.51
N SER A 44 -6.23 -4.23 3.95
CA SER A 44 -5.96 -3.32 2.85
C SER A 44 -5.05 -2.16 3.28
N LEU A 45 -5.22 -1.63 4.50
CA LEU A 45 -4.38 -0.56 5.03
C LEU A 45 -2.98 -1.06 5.46
N ASP A 46 -2.89 -2.30 5.93
CA ASP A 46 -1.61 -2.93 6.30
C ASP A 46 -0.81 -3.41 5.08
N ASP A 47 -1.44 -3.68 3.93
CA ASP A 47 -0.70 -4.02 2.70
C ASP A 47 0.14 -2.82 2.25
N PRO A 48 1.49 -2.92 2.25
CA PRO A 48 2.38 -1.84 1.86
C PRO A 48 2.17 -1.32 0.42
N ARG A 49 1.49 -2.10 -0.43
CA ARG A 49 1.15 -1.72 -1.81
C ARG A 49 -0.03 -0.75 -1.87
N ASN A 50 -1.01 -0.89 -0.98
CA ASN A 50 -2.17 0.02 -0.89
C ASN A 50 -1.86 1.27 -0.05
N ALA A 51 -0.86 1.21 0.84
CA ALA A 51 -0.30 2.41 1.49
C ALA A 51 0.24 3.43 0.47
N ALA A 52 0.53 3.00 -0.78
CA ALA A 52 0.87 3.88 -1.88
C ALA A 52 -0.30 4.75 -2.36
N ASP A 53 -1.56 4.33 -2.17
CA ASP A 53 -2.74 5.11 -2.58
C ASP A 53 -2.99 6.33 -1.69
N THR A 54 -2.31 6.42 -0.53
CA THR A 54 -2.24 7.64 0.31
C THR A 54 -0.91 8.38 0.13
N ALA A 55 -0.07 7.99 -0.83
CA ALA A 55 1.26 8.58 -1.02
C ALA A 55 1.22 9.73 -2.04
N LEU A 56 1.55 10.94 -1.59
CA LEU A 56 1.85 12.07 -2.47
C LEU A 56 3.24 11.87 -3.10
N VAL A 57 3.29 11.56 -4.39
CA VAL A 57 4.55 11.41 -5.15
C VAL A 57 4.85 12.69 -5.92
N VAL A 58 5.91 13.40 -5.53
CA VAL A 58 6.40 14.60 -6.23
C VAL A 58 7.68 14.26 -6.97
N LYS A 59 7.70 14.50 -8.29
CA LYS A 59 8.88 14.35 -9.15
C LYS A 59 9.19 15.69 -9.79
N ALA A 60 10.44 16.13 -9.68
CA ALA A 60 10.94 17.34 -10.32
C ALA A 60 12.43 17.16 -10.61
N ASP A 61 12.88 17.67 -11.75
CA ASP A 61 14.30 17.84 -12.03
C ASP A 61 14.78 19.08 -11.27
N VAL A 62 15.55 18.87 -10.21
CA VAL A 62 16.01 19.93 -9.32
C VAL A 62 17.54 20.06 -9.43
N PRO A 63 18.05 21.24 -9.86
CA PRO A 63 19.47 21.56 -9.81
C PRO A 63 20.05 21.35 -8.41
N GLU A 64 21.32 20.98 -8.31
CA GLU A 64 21.94 20.59 -7.05
C GLU A 64 21.83 21.67 -5.96
N ASP A 65 22.03 22.94 -6.33
CA ASP A 65 21.93 24.11 -5.47
C ASP A 65 20.51 24.34 -4.91
N ARG A 66 19.48 23.79 -5.56
CA ARG A 66 18.06 23.98 -5.19
C ARG A 66 17.44 22.79 -4.46
N ARG A 67 18.16 21.68 -4.29
CA ARG A 67 17.63 20.44 -3.69
C ARG A 67 17.06 20.65 -2.28
N THR A 68 17.80 21.35 -1.41
CA THR A 68 17.36 21.64 -0.03
C THR A 68 16.13 22.52 0.03
N ALA A 69 16.06 23.52 -0.86
CA ALA A 69 14.91 24.42 -0.96
C ALA A 69 13.66 23.66 -1.45
N ALA A 70 13.83 22.80 -2.46
CA ALA A 70 12.75 21.95 -2.98
C ALA A 70 12.23 20.96 -1.91
N ASP A 71 13.13 20.30 -1.17
CA ASP A 71 12.74 19.38 -0.09
C ASP A 71 11.94 20.11 1.00
N THR A 72 12.38 21.32 1.39
CA THR A 72 11.69 22.15 2.38
C THR A 72 10.30 22.57 1.89
N ALA A 73 10.20 22.96 0.61
CA ALA A 73 8.93 23.34 -0.01
C ALA A 73 7.95 22.16 -0.04
N VAL A 74 8.38 20.98 -0.47
CA VAL A 74 7.54 19.77 -0.50
C VAL A 74 7.08 19.40 0.91
N ARG A 75 7.94 19.46 1.92
CA ARG A 75 7.56 19.21 3.32
C ARG A 75 6.55 20.21 3.87
N LYS A 76 6.62 21.47 3.43
CA LYS A 76 5.66 22.51 3.84
C LYS A 76 4.31 22.27 3.19
N VAL A 77 4.29 22.11 1.87
CA VAL A 77 3.05 21.89 1.09
C VAL A 77 2.36 20.62 1.54
N ALA A 78 3.08 19.51 1.71
CA ALA A 78 2.47 18.25 2.13
C ALA A 78 1.78 18.36 3.51
N ARG A 79 2.37 19.08 4.47
CA ARG A 79 1.73 19.31 5.79
C ARG A 79 0.44 20.13 5.68
N GLN A 80 0.39 21.08 4.75
CA GLN A 80 -0.80 21.90 4.50
C GLN A 80 -1.88 21.08 3.78
N THR A 81 -1.51 20.28 2.78
CA THR A 81 -2.47 19.47 2.01
C THR A 81 -3.17 18.41 2.85
N PHE A 82 -2.46 17.79 3.80
CA PHE A 82 -3.03 16.78 4.70
C PHE A 82 -3.54 17.35 6.04
N ASP A 83 -3.78 18.67 6.10
CA ASP A 83 -4.40 19.38 7.24
C ASP A 83 -3.83 19.00 8.63
N GLY A 84 -2.51 18.91 8.72
CA GLY A 84 -1.82 18.59 9.98
C GLY A 84 -1.81 17.11 10.39
N LEU A 85 -2.39 16.20 9.59
CA LEU A 85 -2.20 14.76 9.79
C LEU A 85 -0.71 14.38 9.72
N PRO A 86 -0.28 13.26 10.35
CA PRO A 86 1.12 12.83 10.33
C PRO A 86 1.60 12.48 8.90
N VAL A 87 2.30 13.38 8.24
CA VAL A 87 2.88 13.16 6.90
C VAL A 87 4.36 12.80 6.99
N ARG A 88 4.77 11.73 6.30
CA ARG A 88 6.19 11.38 6.11
C ARG A 88 6.63 11.66 4.68
N VAL A 89 7.33 12.77 4.48
CA VAL A 89 8.01 13.06 3.20
C VAL A 89 9.37 12.35 3.17
N ARG A 90 9.60 11.61 2.09
CA ARG A 90 10.85 10.89 1.82
C ARG A 90 11.42 11.31 0.48
N THR A 91 12.71 11.55 0.47
CA THR A 91 13.43 12.10 -0.67
C THR A 91 14.25 10.97 -1.28
N SER A 92 14.08 10.73 -2.57
CA SER A 92 14.92 9.81 -3.34
C SER A 92 15.47 10.57 -4.53
N LEU A 93 16.80 10.53 -4.68
CA LEU A 93 17.49 11.10 -5.82
C LEU A 93 17.59 10.04 -6.90
N ARG A 94 17.14 10.39 -8.11
CA ARG A 94 17.29 9.57 -9.30
C ARG A 94 18.02 10.39 -10.36
N SER A 95 19.02 9.81 -11.00
CA SER A 95 19.72 10.43 -12.11
C SER A 95 18.83 10.43 -13.35
N GLY A 96 19.21 11.29 -14.31
CA GLY A 96 18.79 11.12 -15.70
C GLY A 96 19.20 9.73 -16.24
N PRO A 97 18.64 9.34 -17.39
CA PRO A 97 19.02 8.10 -18.05
C PRO A 97 20.50 8.13 -18.44
N TYR A 98 21.21 7.04 -18.17
CA TYR A 98 22.59 6.82 -18.56
C TYR A 98 22.65 5.59 -19.45
N ALA A 99 23.32 5.69 -20.59
CA ALA A 99 23.53 4.53 -21.46
C ALA A 99 24.54 3.57 -20.82
N LEU A 100 24.19 2.29 -20.70
CA LEU A 100 25.14 1.27 -20.26
C LEU A 100 26.28 1.13 -21.28
N PRO A 101 27.53 0.91 -20.83
CA PRO A 101 28.64 0.67 -21.74
C PRO A 101 28.36 -0.54 -22.64
N ARG A 102 28.34 -0.33 -23.96
CA ARG A 102 28.09 -1.39 -24.96
C ARG A 102 29.13 -2.51 -24.92
N SER A 103 30.31 -2.25 -24.36
CA SER A 103 31.35 -3.27 -24.14
C SER A 103 30.92 -4.38 -23.18
N LEU A 104 29.94 -4.11 -22.30
CA LEU A 104 29.38 -5.09 -21.37
C LEU A 104 28.27 -5.95 -22.00
N GLN A 105 27.79 -5.59 -23.19
CA GLN A 105 26.75 -6.33 -23.90
C GLN A 105 27.37 -7.41 -24.82
N PRO A 106 26.68 -8.57 -24.99
CA PRO A 106 27.02 -9.55 -26.03
C PRO A 106 26.99 -8.93 -27.42
N GLU A 107 27.84 -9.37 -28.35
CA GLU A 107 27.96 -8.79 -29.70
C GLU A 107 26.62 -8.68 -30.45
N SER A 108 25.77 -9.70 -30.32
CA SER A 108 24.44 -9.73 -30.94
C SER A 108 23.47 -8.66 -30.40
N ALA A 109 23.73 -8.11 -29.22
CA ALA A 109 22.91 -7.09 -28.58
C ALA A 109 23.49 -5.67 -28.71
N ARG A 110 24.63 -5.48 -29.39
CA ARG A 110 25.30 -4.16 -29.54
C ARG A 110 24.70 -3.29 -30.65
N SER A 111 23.78 -3.83 -31.45
CA SER A 111 23.10 -3.12 -32.53
C SER A 111 21.75 -2.59 -32.05
N GLY A 112 21.49 -1.29 -32.22
CA GLY A 112 20.24 -0.63 -31.83
C GLY A 112 20.39 0.44 -30.74
N ASP A 113 19.27 0.78 -30.11
CA ASP A 113 19.21 1.76 -29.02
C ASP A 113 19.95 1.23 -27.78
N PRO A 114 20.71 2.09 -27.08
CA PRO A 114 21.46 1.67 -25.90
C PRO A 114 20.52 1.35 -24.73
N ASP A 115 20.88 0.34 -23.95
CA ASP A 115 20.19 0.06 -22.69
C ASP A 115 20.37 1.25 -21.74
N LEU A 116 19.26 1.84 -21.32
CA LEU A 116 19.26 2.96 -20.38
C LEU A 116 19.17 2.43 -18.95
N THR A 117 20.06 2.91 -18.10
CA THR A 117 20.02 2.71 -16.66
C THR A 117 19.85 4.05 -15.95
N HIS A 118 19.34 4.00 -14.72
CA HIS A 118 19.26 5.17 -13.85
C HIS A 118 19.97 4.84 -12.55
N PHE A 119 20.78 5.76 -12.07
CA PHE A 119 21.31 5.68 -10.72
C PHE A 119 20.28 6.25 -9.76
N ALA A 120 19.96 5.48 -8.72
CA ALA A 120 19.10 5.95 -7.65
C ALA A 120 19.83 5.83 -6.31
N ALA A 121 19.78 6.89 -5.51
CA ALA A 121 20.20 6.82 -4.12
C ALA A 121 19.05 6.22 -3.31
N LEU A 122 19.15 4.92 -3.03
CA LEU A 122 18.18 4.17 -2.24
C LEU A 122 18.69 4.01 -0.80
N ASP A 123 17.80 4.21 0.17
CA ASP A 123 18.08 3.98 1.58
C ASP A 123 18.23 2.47 1.85
N ARG A 124 19.47 2.03 2.08
CA ARG A 124 19.81 0.62 2.30
C ARG A 124 19.15 0.01 3.53
N SER A 125 18.76 0.81 4.52
CA SER A 125 18.04 0.30 5.71
C SER A 125 16.63 -0.19 5.38
N ARG A 126 16.11 0.15 4.19
CA ARG A 126 14.75 -0.15 3.75
C ARG A 126 14.69 -1.00 2.48
N LEU A 127 15.83 -1.53 2.04
CA LEU A 127 15.89 -2.46 0.91
C LEU A 127 16.03 -3.89 1.41
N ARG A 128 15.25 -4.80 0.83
CA ARG A 128 15.48 -6.23 0.95
C ARG A 128 16.08 -6.74 -0.36
N LEU A 129 17.31 -7.24 -0.31
CA LEU A 129 17.94 -7.90 -1.44
C LEU A 129 17.26 -9.26 -1.64
N VAL A 130 16.59 -9.45 -2.77
CA VAL A 130 15.96 -10.73 -3.12
C VAL A 130 16.97 -11.66 -3.78
N GLU A 131 17.84 -11.11 -4.63
CA GLU A 131 18.84 -11.86 -5.39
C GLU A 131 20.06 -10.96 -5.68
N GLY A 132 21.22 -11.59 -5.87
CA GLY A 132 22.45 -10.91 -6.29
C GLY A 132 23.26 -10.34 -5.12
N ARG A 133 23.94 -9.21 -5.34
CA ARG A 133 24.79 -8.54 -4.34
C ARG A 133 24.72 -7.03 -4.51
N LEU A 134 24.68 -6.31 -3.38
CA LEU A 134 24.71 -4.85 -3.39
C LEU A 134 26.05 -4.31 -3.94
N PRO A 135 26.02 -3.20 -4.72
CA PRO A 135 27.22 -2.50 -5.13
C PRO A 135 28.02 -2.05 -3.91
N ARG A 136 29.32 -2.38 -3.89
CA ARG A 136 30.24 -1.87 -2.87
C ARG A 136 30.52 -0.40 -3.14
N PRO A 137 30.73 0.42 -2.09
CA PRO A 137 31.22 1.77 -2.29
C PRO A 137 32.50 1.71 -3.12
N ALA A 138 32.55 2.46 -4.22
CA ALA A 138 33.76 2.63 -4.98
C ALA A 138 34.80 3.29 -4.05
N ARG A 139 35.96 2.66 -3.88
CA ARG A 139 37.11 3.31 -3.24
C ARG A 139 37.68 4.34 -4.22
N GLY A 140 37.12 5.54 -4.18
CA GLY A 140 37.71 6.79 -4.69
C GLY A 140 37.90 6.94 -6.19
N LEU A 141 37.61 8.15 -6.66
CA LEU A 141 38.60 9.01 -7.33
C LEU A 141 38.71 10.28 -6.52
#